data_AF-A0A416WFH3-F1
#
_entry.id   AF-A0A416WFH3-F1
#
_cell.length_a   1.000
_cell.length_b   1.000
_cell.length_c   1.000
_cell.angle_alpha   90.00
_cell.angle_beta   90.00
_cell.angle_gamma   90.00
#
_symmetry.space_group_name_H-M   'P 1'
#
loop_
_entity.id
_entity.type
_entity.pdbx_description
1 polymer ?
#
loop_
_entity_poly.entity_id
_entity_poly.type
_entity_poly.pdbx_seq_one_letter_code
_entity_poly.pdbx_strand_id
1 'polypeptide(L)'
;MKLSNTNAKILLVEANRIIEKYADSDATKIVEKKDFNFMCYPPNCGFSDAEKIELGKLDNNEALKSALRKLFANNSATVLFHLFNIIDETGDPQGENSAWTGVKMIDLEPNKDLEPAEDFLHDMFFDTYWDWREKRGEKGWKLDTYED
;
A
#
# COMPACT_ATOMS: atom_id res chain seq x y z
N MET A 1 14.83 15.14 -2.61
CA MET A 1 14.51 14.35 -3.84
C MET A 1 15.08 14.97 -5.13
N LYS A 2 15.15 14.23 -6.27
CA LYS A 2 15.29 14.78 -7.65
C LYS A 2 14.33 14.00 -8.58
N LEU A 3 13.06 14.03 -8.23
CA LEU A 3 11.99 13.32 -8.92
C LEU A 3 11.09 14.35 -9.59
N SER A 4 10.67 14.11 -10.82
CA SER A 4 9.66 14.94 -11.46
C SER A 4 8.28 14.65 -10.87
N ASN A 5 7.39 15.65 -10.90
CA ASN A 5 6.01 15.49 -10.45
C ASN A 5 5.28 14.37 -11.19
N THR A 6 5.55 14.23 -12.49
CA THR A 6 5.00 13.16 -13.32
C THR A 6 5.37 11.78 -12.77
N ASN A 7 6.66 11.52 -12.50
CA ASN A 7 7.10 10.24 -11.98
C ASN A 7 6.64 10.01 -10.54
N ALA A 8 6.62 11.05 -9.71
CA ALA A 8 6.07 10.99 -8.35
C ALA A 8 4.61 10.52 -8.35
N LYS A 9 3.75 11.19 -9.14
CA LYS A 9 2.33 10.85 -9.26
C LYS A 9 2.13 9.44 -9.81
N ILE A 10 2.87 9.04 -10.85
CA ILE A 10 2.79 7.68 -11.41
C ILE A 10 3.14 6.63 -10.35
N LEU A 11 4.23 6.83 -9.60
CA LEU A 11 4.67 5.92 -8.55
C LEU A 11 3.63 5.78 -7.43
N LEU A 12 3.09 6.90 -6.94
CA LEU A 12 2.17 6.91 -5.80
C LEU A 12 0.77 6.39 -6.19
N VAL A 13 0.31 6.66 -7.41
CA VAL A 13 -0.89 6.02 -7.97
C VAL A 13 -0.71 4.50 -8.06
N GLU A 14 0.46 4.05 -8.52
CA GLU A 14 0.77 2.62 -8.58
C GLU A 14 0.83 1.99 -7.18
N ALA A 15 1.36 2.69 -6.18
CA ALA A 15 1.34 2.23 -4.80
C ALA A 15 -0.09 2.02 -4.29
N ASN A 16 -1.00 2.98 -4.53
CA ASN A 16 -2.41 2.87 -4.18
C ASN A 16 -3.10 1.70 -4.90
N ARG A 17 -2.82 1.52 -6.20
CA ARG A 17 -3.33 0.38 -6.98
C ARG A 17 -2.87 -0.96 -6.40
N ILE A 18 -1.59 -1.08 -6.07
CA ILE A 18 -1.00 -2.31 -5.52
C ILE A 18 -1.62 -2.62 -4.16
N ILE A 19 -1.75 -1.63 -3.28
CA ILE A 19 -2.44 -1.77 -1.98
C ILE A 19 -3.83 -2.34 -2.16
N GLU A 20 -4.65 -1.72 -3.03
CA GLU A 20 -6.01 -2.19 -3.26
C GLU A 20 -6.05 -3.61 -3.82
N LYS A 21 -5.18 -3.92 -4.80
CA LYS A 21 -5.10 -5.25 -5.43
C LYS A 21 -4.83 -6.34 -4.40
N TYR A 22 -3.83 -6.15 -3.53
CA TYR A 22 -3.45 -7.18 -2.56
C TYR A 22 -4.43 -7.26 -1.39
N ALA A 23 -4.97 -6.14 -0.94
CA ALA A 23 -6.04 -6.12 0.05
C ALA A 23 -7.28 -6.93 -0.40
N ASP A 24 -7.72 -6.74 -1.65
CA ASP A 24 -8.83 -7.51 -2.22
C ASP A 24 -8.50 -8.99 -2.42
N SER A 25 -7.32 -9.27 -2.98
CA SER A 25 -6.84 -10.63 -3.21
C SER A 25 -6.81 -11.44 -1.91
N ASP A 26 -6.24 -10.90 -0.85
CA ASP A 26 -6.03 -11.63 0.40
C ASP A 26 -7.31 -11.74 1.22
N ALA A 27 -8.17 -10.71 1.23
CA ALA A 27 -9.51 -10.80 1.81
C ALA A 27 -10.36 -11.88 1.10
N THR A 28 -10.29 -11.95 -0.23
CA THR A 28 -10.96 -12.98 -1.04
C THR A 28 -10.43 -14.38 -0.73
N LYS A 29 -9.12 -14.56 -0.59
CA LYS A 29 -8.52 -15.86 -0.24
C LYS A 29 -9.00 -16.35 1.12
N ILE A 30 -9.07 -15.47 2.12
CA ILE A 30 -9.48 -15.82 3.50
C ILE A 30 -10.99 -16.10 3.58
N VAL A 31 -11.83 -15.22 3.03
CA VAL A 31 -13.28 -15.25 3.26
C VAL A 31 -13.97 -16.21 2.31
N GLU A 32 -13.65 -16.16 1.02
CA GLU A 32 -14.36 -16.93 -0.02
C GLU A 32 -13.66 -18.24 -0.35
N LYS A 33 -12.36 -18.18 -0.66
CA LYS A 33 -11.63 -19.34 -1.21
C LYS A 33 -11.16 -20.32 -0.14
N LYS A 34 -11.05 -19.86 1.11
CA LYS A 34 -10.42 -20.61 2.21
C LYS A 34 -9.01 -21.10 1.85
N ASP A 35 -8.30 -20.28 1.08
CA ASP A 35 -6.90 -20.51 0.73
C ASP A 35 -6.00 -19.77 1.72
N PHE A 36 -5.19 -20.52 2.45
CA PHE A 36 -4.31 -20.01 3.51
C PHE A 36 -2.82 -20.15 3.15
N ASN A 37 -2.49 -20.52 1.91
CA ASN A 37 -1.12 -20.77 1.48
C ASN A 37 -0.55 -19.65 0.59
N PHE A 38 -0.92 -18.41 0.87
CA PHE A 38 -0.56 -17.25 0.03
C PHE A 38 0.42 -16.27 0.68
N MET A 39 0.75 -16.45 1.96
CA MET A 39 1.68 -15.56 2.64
C MET A 39 3.10 -15.76 2.11
N CYS A 40 3.83 -14.67 1.96
CA CYS A 40 5.22 -14.66 1.49
C CYS A 40 6.19 -13.90 2.42
N TYR A 41 5.70 -13.39 3.56
CA TYR A 41 6.49 -12.66 4.54
C TYR A 41 6.13 -13.07 5.98
N PRO A 42 7.11 -13.23 6.88
CA PRO A 42 8.57 -13.23 6.63
C PRO A 42 9.04 -14.49 5.86
N PRO A 43 10.34 -14.69 5.60
CA PRO A 43 10.82 -16.01 5.20
C PRO A 43 10.32 -17.10 6.17
N ASN A 44 9.96 -18.28 5.63
CA ASN A 44 9.30 -19.35 6.39
C ASN A 44 7.97 -18.94 7.06
N CYS A 45 7.22 -18.05 6.43
CA CYS A 45 5.89 -17.66 6.86
C CYS A 45 4.84 -18.75 6.62
N GLY A 46 3.63 -18.45 7.09
CA GLY A 46 2.44 -19.24 6.90
C GLY A 46 1.58 -19.13 8.14
N PHE A 47 0.37 -19.69 8.05
CA PHE A 47 -0.45 -19.93 9.23
C PHE A 47 -0.12 -21.31 9.78
N SER A 48 -0.04 -21.42 11.10
CA SER A 48 -0.13 -22.68 11.81
C SER A 48 -1.48 -23.35 11.56
N ASP A 49 -1.56 -24.66 11.82
CA ASP A 49 -2.80 -25.40 11.61
C ASP A 49 -3.93 -24.90 12.53
N ALA A 50 -3.60 -24.47 13.75
CA ALA A 50 -4.56 -23.85 14.66
C ALA A 50 -5.11 -22.53 14.11
N GLU A 51 -4.26 -21.66 13.55
CA GLU A 51 -4.69 -20.40 12.94
C GLU A 51 -5.55 -20.64 11.69
N LYS A 52 -5.21 -21.64 10.86
CA LYS A 52 -6.04 -22.03 9.71
C LYS A 52 -7.43 -22.48 10.14
N ILE A 53 -7.53 -23.23 11.24
CA ILE A 53 -8.82 -23.65 11.80
C ILE A 53 -9.65 -22.42 12.20
N GLU A 54 -9.07 -21.45 12.92
CA GLU A 54 -9.77 -20.24 13.33
C GLU A 54 -10.18 -19.36 12.15
N LEU A 55 -9.30 -19.12 11.18
CA LEU A 55 -9.62 -18.40 9.95
C LEU A 55 -10.70 -19.13 9.12
N GLY A 56 -10.74 -20.46 9.20
CA GLY A 56 -11.76 -21.30 8.59
C GLY A 56 -13.16 -21.02 9.10
N LYS A 57 -13.31 -20.52 10.34
CA LYS A 57 -14.62 -20.20 10.96
C LYS A 57 -15.26 -18.93 10.42
N LEU A 58 -14.50 -18.09 9.71
CA LEU A 58 -15.04 -16.86 9.14
C LEU A 58 -16.01 -17.19 8.02
N ASP A 59 -17.29 -16.87 8.14
CA ASP A 59 -18.25 -17.12 7.07
C ASP A 59 -17.99 -16.24 5.84
N ASN A 60 -18.50 -16.67 4.68
CA ASN A 60 -18.51 -15.84 3.48
C ASN A 60 -19.48 -14.67 3.64
N ASN A 61 -18.97 -13.56 4.17
CA ASN A 61 -19.74 -12.37 4.53
C ASN A 61 -19.11 -11.14 3.86
N GLU A 62 -19.88 -10.43 3.03
CA GLU A 62 -19.41 -9.25 2.30
C GLU A 62 -18.96 -8.09 3.20
N ALA A 63 -19.62 -7.88 4.34
CA ALA A 63 -19.21 -6.86 5.30
C ALA A 63 -17.87 -7.23 5.95
N LEU A 64 -17.67 -8.50 6.28
CA LEU A 64 -16.39 -9.01 6.78
C LEU A 64 -15.28 -8.88 5.72
N LYS A 65 -15.57 -9.28 4.47
CA LYS A 65 -14.64 -9.13 3.35
C LYS A 65 -14.23 -7.68 3.15
N SER A 66 -15.20 -6.77 3.19
CA SER A 66 -14.98 -5.31 3.15
C SER A 66 -14.10 -4.83 4.30
N ALA A 67 -14.37 -5.28 5.53
CA ALA A 67 -13.57 -4.93 6.70
C ALA A 67 -12.11 -5.41 6.56
N LEU A 68 -11.89 -6.64 6.11
CA LEU A 68 -10.55 -7.18 5.88
C LEU A 68 -9.80 -6.44 4.78
N ARG A 69 -10.47 -6.09 3.66
CA ARG A 69 -9.88 -5.23 2.61
C ARG A 69 -9.38 -3.92 3.21
N LYS A 70 -10.19 -3.24 4.01
CA LYS A 70 -9.80 -1.96 4.63
C LYS A 70 -8.65 -2.15 5.63
N LEU A 71 -8.66 -3.21 6.41
CA LEU A 71 -7.59 -3.52 7.37
C LEU A 71 -6.25 -3.78 6.67
N PHE A 72 -6.24 -4.62 5.63
CA PHE A 72 -5.03 -4.93 4.86
C PHE A 72 -4.52 -3.72 4.08
N ALA A 73 -5.44 -2.94 3.51
CA ALA A 73 -5.08 -1.71 2.82
C ALA A 73 -4.44 -0.69 3.78
N ASN A 74 -5.05 -0.48 4.95
CA ASN A 74 -4.55 0.44 5.97
C ASN A 74 -3.17 0.02 6.48
N ASN A 75 -2.96 -1.27 6.77
CA ASN A 75 -1.66 -1.77 7.19
C ASN A 75 -0.58 -1.51 6.12
N SER A 76 -0.88 -1.83 4.86
CA SER A 76 0.05 -1.62 3.74
C SER A 76 0.35 -0.14 3.52
N ALA A 77 -0.67 0.71 3.56
CA ALA A 77 -0.52 2.16 3.42
C ALA A 77 0.32 2.75 4.56
N THR A 78 0.13 2.30 5.80
CA THR A 78 0.92 2.75 6.95
C THR A 78 2.40 2.42 6.78
N VAL A 79 2.71 1.21 6.32
CA VAL A 79 4.10 0.79 6.04
C VAL A 79 4.73 1.67 4.96
N LEU A 80 4.04 1.91 3.84
CA LEU A 80 4.56 2.75 2.77
C LEU A 80 4.71 4.21 3.20
N PHE A 81 3.76 4.75 3.96
CA PHE A 81 3.85 6.11 4.50
C PHE A 81 5.13 6.29 5.34
N HIS A 82 5.42 5.35 6.25
CA HIS A 82 6.65 5.39 7.04
C HIS A 82 7.91 5.24 6.17
N LEU A 83 7.89 4.37 5.16
CA LEU A 83 9.00 4.24 4.22
C LEU A 83 9.23 5.54 3.44
N PHE A 84 8.16 6.23 3.02
CA PHE A 84 8.28 7.52 2.35
C PHE A 84 8.85 8.60 3.26
N ASN A 85 8.46 8.66 4.54
CA ASN A 85 9.09 9.56 5.51
C ASN A 85 10.62 9.33 5.61
N ILE A 86 11.06 8.06 5.59
CA ILE A 86 12.50 7.74 5.61
C ILE A 86 13.20 8.23 4.32
N ILE A 87 12.56 8.08 3.16
CA ILE A 87 13.09 8.53 1.87
C ILE A 87 13.08 10.06 1.75
N ASP A 88 12.09 10.71 2.34
CA ASP A 88 11.93 12.17 2.36
C ASP A 88 12.79 12.85 3.43
N GLU A 89 13.53 12.07 4.23
CA GLU A 89 14.34 12.54 5.37
C GLU A 89 13.51 13.25 6.46
N THR A 90 12.20 12.95 6.54
CA THR A 90 11.29 13.43 7.59
C THR A 90 11.07 12.42 8.71
N GLY A 91 11.63 11.21 8.56
CA GLY A 91 11.77 10.22 9.61
C GLY A 91 13.11 9.49 9.51
N ASP A 92 13.59 9.00 10.65
CA ASP A 92 14.82 8.19 10.70
C ASP A 92 14.49 6.69 10.78
N PRO A 93 15.32 5.83 10.17
CA PRO A 93 15.32 4.41 10.51
C PRO A 93 15.50 4.21 12.03
N GLN A 94 14.94 3.13 12.58
CA GLN A 94 15.20 2.74 13.96
C GLN A 94 16.42 1.81 14.03
N GLY A 95 17.44 2.15 14.82
CA GLY A 95 18.62 1.28 15.01
C GLY A 95 19.95 2.04 15.15
N GLU A 96 21.04 1.44 14.64
CA GLU A 96 22.38 2.05 14.58
C GLU A 96 22.41 3.23 13.58
N ASN A 97 21.76 4.33 13.99
CA ASN A 97 21.52 5.53 13.19
C ASN A 97 22.79 6.35 12.92
N SER A 98 23.92 6.01 13.56
CA SER A 98 25.16 6.78 13.43
C SER A 98 25.82 6.69 12.06
N ALA A 99 25.48 5.68 11.25
CA ALA A 99 25.98 5.51 9.88
C ALA A 99 24.95 5.87 8.80
N TRP A 100 23.69 6.16 9.16
CA TRP A 100 22.66 6.51 8.19
C TRP A 100 22.92 7.91 7.64
N THR A 101 23.01 8.02 6.32
CA THR A 101 23.26 9.29 5.61
C THR A 101 22.12 9.66 4.66
N GLY A 102 20.98 8.99 4.80
CA GLY A 102 19.81 9.18 3.92
C GLY A 102 19.86 8.32 2.65
N VAL A 103 18.72 8.27 1.96
CA VAL A 103 18.57 7.74 0.61
C VAL A 103 17.78 8.73 -0.23
N LYS A 104 18.00 8.72 -1.55
CA LYS A 104 17.35 9.67 -2.44
C LYS A 104 16.75 8.97 -3.64
N MET A 105 15.48 9.28 -3.91
CA MET A 105 14.83 8.91 -5.17
C MET A 105 15.10 9.95 -6.25
N ILE A 106 15.48 9.48 -7.44
CA ILE A 106 15.82 10.31 -8.61
C ILE A 106 15.17 9.73 -9.87
N ASP A 107 14.79 10.60 -10.81
CA ASP A 107 14.39 10.15 -12.15
C ASP A 107 15.56 9.43 -12.85
N LEU A 108 15.27 8.29 -13.49
CA LEU A 108 16.27 7.55 -14.28
C LEU A 108 16.68 8.32 -15.54
N GLU A 109 15.72 8.98 -16.19
CA GLU A 109 15.93 9.86 -17.35
C GLU A 109 15.46 11.28 -17.01
N PRO A 110 16.33 12.10 -16.39
CA PRO A 110 15.94 13.44 -15.96
C PRO A 110 15.57 14.32 -17.15
N ASN A 111 14.34 14.81 -17.17
CA ASN A 111 13.88 15.79 -18.15
C ASN A 111 13.72 17.16 -17.46
N LYS A 112 14.48 18.16 -17.92
CA LYS A 112 14.46 19.52 -17.35
C LYS A 112 13.17 20.29 -17.65
N ASP A 113 12.40 19.83 -18.63
CA ASP A 113 11.12 20.41 -19.00
C ASP A 113 9.98 19.90 -18.10
N LEU A 114 10.24 18.90 -17.25
CA LEU A 114 9.28 18.41 -16.26
C LEU A 114 9.44 19.18 -14.95
N GLU A 115 8.30 19.58 -14.40
CA GLU A 115 8.25 20.20 -13.08
C GLU A 115 8.77 19.22 -12.01
N PRO A 116 9.54 19.71 -11.01
CA PRO A 116 9.91 18.91 -9.86
C PRO A 116 8.64 18.45 -9.10
N ALA A 117 8.76 17.37 -8.33
CA ALA A 117 7.68 16.92 -7.45
C ALA A 117 7.12 18.08 -6.62
N GLU A 118 5.79 18.18 -6.60
CA GLU A 118 5.07 19.28 -5.94
C GLU A 118 5.28 19.29 -4.43
N ASP A 119 5.47 18.11 -3.83
CA ASP A 119 5.73 17.94 -2.40
C ASP A 119 6.57 16.66 -2.14
N PHE A 120 6.77 16.34 -0.87
CA PHE A 120 7.34 15.07 -0.41
C PHE A 120 6.42 13.87 -0.70
N LEU A 121 7.00 12.69 -0.89
CA LEU A 121 6.23 11.48 -1.23
C LEU A 121 5.21 11.13 -0.14
N HIS A 122 5.57 11.27 1.13
CA HIS A 122 4.68 10.94 2.24
C HIS A 122 3.45 11.86 2.31
N ASP A 123 3.60 13.14 1.96
CA ASP A 123 2.49 14.10 1.89
C ASP A 123 1.60 13.83 0.68
N MET A 124 2.19 13.62 -0.50
CA MET A 124 1.45 13.33 -1.74
C MET A 124 0.71 11.97 -1.71
N PHE A 125 1.18 11.01 -0.90
CA PHE A 125 0.76 9.61 -1.01
C PHE A 125 -0.75 9.41 -0.82
N PHE A 126 -1.34 10.01 0.21
CA PHE A 126 -2.78 9.84 0.45
C PHE A 126 -3.64 10.59 -0.55
N ASP A 127 -3.20 11.75 -1.04
CA ASP A 127 -3.95 12.52 -2.04
C ASP A 127 -4.04 11.77 -3.38
N THR A 128 -2.98 11.06 -3.78
CA THR A 128 -2.99 10.23 -4.99
C THR A 128 -3.91 9.00 -4.92
N TYR A 129 -4.53 8.72 -3.77
CA TYR A 129 -5.64 7.77 -3.67
C TYR A 129 -6.80 8.17 -4.59
N TRP A 130 -7.12 9.46 -4.66
CA TRP A 130 -8.24 9.96 -5.44
C TRP A 130 -7.98 9.79 -6.95
N ASP A 131 -6.76 10.06 -7.39
CA ASP A 131 -6.32 9.77 -8.77
C ASP A 131 -6.46 8.27 -9.11
N TRP A 132 -6.16 7.38 -8.16
CA TRP A 132 -6.39 5.95 -8.35
C TRP A 132 -7.88 5.61 -8.37
N ARG A 133 -8.69 6.22 -7.49
CA ARG A 133 -10.15 6.02 -7.43
C ARG A 133 -10.83 6.36 -8.76
N GLU A 134 -10.38 7.40 -9.46
CA GLU A 134 -10.89 7.75 -10.79
C GLU A 134 -10.51 6.70 -11.85
N LYS A 135 -9.31 6.13 -11.77
CA LYS A 135 -8.77 5.19 -12.77
C LYS A 135 -9.25 3.74 -12.57
N ARG A 136 -9.60 3.35 -11.35
CA ARG A 136 -9.84 1.93 -10.99
C ARG A 136 -11.15 1.34 -11.51
N GLY A 137 -12.08 2.18 -11.98
CA GLY A 137 -13.41 1.80 -12.44
C GLY A 137 -14.36 1.30 -11.34
N GLU A 138 -15.57 0.89 -11.73
CA GLU A 138 -16.56 0.34 -10.82
C GLU A 138 -16.25 -1.11 -10.44
N LYS A 139 -16.25 -1.41 -9.13
CA LYS A 139 -15.95 -2.75 -8.60
C LYS A 139 -17.03 -3.34 -7.71
N GLY A 140 -18.13 -2.62 -7.47
CA GLY A 140 -19.17 -3.00 -6.50
C GLY A 140 -18.73 -2.90 -5.02
N TRP A 141 -17.50 -2.44 -4.77
CA TRP A 141 -16.95 -2.18 -3.43
C TRP A 141 -15.90 -1.08 -3.48
N LYS A 142 -15.61 -0.47 -2.32
CA LYS A 142 -14.62 0.62 -2.17
C LYS A 142 -13.92 0.56 -0.81
N LEU A 143 -12.72 1.12 -0.74
CA LEU A 143 -11.94 1.21 0.51
C LEU A 143 -12.36 2.42 1.34
N ASP A 144 -12.73 3.53 0.69
CA ASP A 144 -13.19 4.74 1.33
C ASP A 144 -14.62 4.61 1.92
N THR A 145 -15.06 5.66 2.61
CA THR A 145 -16.45 5.84 3.08
C THR A 145 -17.10 7.07 2.44
N TYR A 146 -16.52 7.60 1.37
CA TYR A 146 -17.02 8.78 0.67
C TYR A 146 -18.22 8.40 -0.18
N GLU A 147 -19.40 8.93 0.14
CA GLU A 147 -20.59 8.81 -0.70
C GLU A 147 -20.58 9.93 -1.74
N ASP A 148 -20.78 9.57 -3.01
CA ASP A 148 -20.78 10.53 -4.13
C ASP A 148 -22.06 11.39 -4.13
#